data_AF-A0A0K9NFU6-F1
#
_entry.id   AF-A0A0K9NFU6-F1
#
_cell.length_a   1.000
_cell.length_b   1.000
_cell.length_c   1.000
_cell.angle_alpha   90.00
_cell.angle_beta   90.00
_cell.angle_gamma   90.00
#
_symmetry.space_group_name_H-M   'P 1'
#
loop_
_entity.id
_entity.type
_entity.pdbx_description
1 polymer ?
#
loop_
_entity_poly.entity_id
_entity_poly.type
_entity_poly.pdbx_seq_one_letter_code
_entity_poly.pdbx_strand_id
1 'polypeptide(L)' 'MTIQKSIEQKKERTYMERMYMRVDEVMKALSVSESYAYKLIRKLNKELAKTGCVTIPGRIDRKFFYEHFYGTQNCERRD' A
#
# COMPACT_ATOMS: atom_id res chain seq x y z
N MET A 1 -25.39 -22.74 7.11
CA MET A 1 -24.32 -21.98 7.81
C MET A 1 -23.01 -21.86 7.02
N THR A 2 -22.84 -22.56 5.89
CA THR A 2 -21.58 -22.55 5.12
C THR A 2 -21.44 -21.33 4.19
N ILE A 3 -22.54 -20.87 3.59
CA ILE A 3 -22.54 -19.80 2.58
C ILE A 3 -22.18 -18.44 3.20
N GLN A 4 -22.77 -18.08 4.35
CA GLN A 4 -22.45 -16.83 5.05
C GLN A 4 -20.96 -16.72 5.41
N LYS A 5 -20.34 -17.82 5.91
CA LYS A 5 -18.90 -17.83 6.24
C LYS A 5 -18.01 -17.62 5.02
N SER A 6 -18.39 -18.17 3.87
CA SER A 6 -17.65 -17.96 2.61
C SER A 6 -17.80 -16.53 2.09
N ILE A 7 -18.98 -15.92 2.24
CA ILE A 7 -19.21 -14.51 1.86
C ILE A 7 -18.39 -13.58 2.75
N GLU A 8 -18.34 -13.84 4.05
CA GLU A 8 -17.62 -13.02 5.03
C GLU A 8 -16.10 -13.09 4.84
N GLN A 9 -15.53 -14.28 4.64
CA GLN A 9 -14.11 -14.42 4.29
C GLN A 9 -13.76 -13.74 2.96
N LYS A 10 -14.67 -13.80 1.98
CA LYS A 10 -14.48 -13.10 0.69
C LYS A 10 -14.50 -11.58 0.90
N LYS A 11 -15.35 -11.08 1.79
CA LYS A 11 -15.46 -9.66 2.16
C LYS A 11 -14.22 -9.18 2.92
N GLU A 12 -13.71 -9.94 3.89
CA GLU A 12 -12.47 -9.63 4.61
C GLU A 12 -11.25 -9.63 3.68
N ARG A 13 -11.17 -10.59 2.76
CA ARG A 13 -10.17 -10.59 1.67
C ARG A 13 -10.21 -9.30 0.86
N THR A 14 -11.40 -8.83 0.49
CA THR A 14 -11.54 -7.57 -0.27
C THR A 14 -11.17 -6.33 0.55
N TYR A 15 -11.37 -6.36 1.88
CA TYR A 15 -11.02 -5.23 2.75
C TYR A 15 -9.51 -5.10 2.93
N MET A 16 -8.81 -6.21 3.17
CA MET A 16 -7.34 -6.22 3.28
C MET A 16 -6.65 -5.79 1.97
N GLU A 17 -7.24 -6.14 0.83
CA GLU A 17 -6.76 -5.73 -0.50
C GLU A 17 -6.96 -4.22 -0.76
N ARG A 18 -7.93 -3.58 -0.11
CA ARG A 18 -8.09 -2.12 -0.16
C ARG A 18 -7.08 -1.40 0.73
N MET A 19 -6.65 -2.01 1.83
CA MET A 19 -5.79 -1.39 2.83
C MET A 19 -4.30 -1.47 2.47
N TYR A 20 -3.87 -2.57 1.87
CA TYR A 20 -2.48 -2.77 1.45
C TYR A 20 -2.36 -2.81 -0.07
N MET A 21 -1.41 -2.05 -0.61
CA MET A 21 -1.06 -2.15 -2.03
C MET A 21 -0.10 -3.32 -2.31
N ARG A 22 -0.38 -4.00 -3.42
CA ARG A 22 0.51 -5.00 -4.01
C ARG A 22 1.50 -4.35 -4.99
N VAL A 23 2.52 -5.10 -5.39
CA VAL A 23 3.47 -4.70 -6.44
C VAL A 23 2.76 -4.22 -7.70
N ASP A 24 1.73 -4.95 -8.17
CA ASP A 24 1.02 -4.60 -9.40
C ASP A 24 0.36 -3.22 -9.33
N GLU A 25 -0.18 -2.86 -8.16
CA GLU A 25 -0.80 -1.54 -7.95
C GLU A 25 0.25 -0.44 -7.88
N VAL A 26 1.39 -0.69 -7.21
CA VAL A 26 2.51 0.26 -7.14
C VAL A 26 3.12 0.51 -8.52
N MET A 27 3.26 -0.54 -9.34
CA MET A 27 3.72 -0.42 -10.72
C MET A 27 2.78 0.45 -11.55
N LYS A 28 1.47 0.23 -11.44
CA LYS A 28 0.47 1.04 -12.15
C LYS A 28 0.43 2.50 -11.66
N ALA A 29 0.61 2.72 -10.37
CA ALA A 29 0.57 4.06 -9.78
C ALA A 29 1.78 4.91 -10.20
N LEU A 30 2.97 4.31 -10.31
CA LEU A 30 4.23 5.02 -10.60
C LEU A 30 4.77 4.78 -12.02
N SER A 31 4.14 3.90 -12.80
CA SER A 31 4.60 3.45 -14.13
C SER A 31 6.05 2.95 -14.11
N VAL A 32 6.41 2.15 -13.10
CA VAL A 32 7.77 1.61 -12.91
C VAL A 32 7.83 0.11 -13.21
N SER A 33 9.05 -0.40 -13.46
CA SER A 33 9.27 -1.84 -13.61
C SER A 33 9.02 -2.60 -12.31
N GLU A 34 8.66 -3.88 -12.44
CA GLU A 34 8.38 -4.77 -11.30
C GLU A 34 9.56 -4.86 -10.33
N SER A 35 10.77 -5.01 -10.88
CA SER A 35 12.01 -5.05 -10.10
C SER A 35 12.22 -3.77 -9.29
N TYR A 36 11.83 -2.62 -9.84
CA TYR A 36 11.95 -1.34 -9.15
C TYR A 36 10.86 -1.17 -8.08
N ALA A 37 9.63 -1.61 -8.36
CA ALA A 37 8.53 -1.62 -7.38
C ALA A 37 8.90 -2.44 -6.13
N TYR A 38 9.48 -3.64 -6.30
CA TYR A 38 9.94 -4.45 -5.16
C TYR A 38 11.04 -3.76 -4.34
N LYS A 39 12.00 -3.11 -4.99
CA LYS A 39 13.04 -2.33 -4.29
C LYS A 39 12.42 -1.19 -3.48
N LEU A 40 11.44 -0.50 -4.07
CA LEU A 40 10.76 0.62 -3.45
C LEU A 40 9.95 0.19 -2.21
N ILE A 41 9.12 -0.84 -2.35
CA ILE A 41 8.33 -1.39 -1.23
C ILE A 41 9.25 -1.85 -0.09
N ARG A 42 10.37 -2.50 -0.40
CA ARG A 42 11.36 -2.90 0.62
C ARG A 42 11.96 -1.70 1.34
N LYS A 43 12.27 -0.61 0.63
CA LYS A 43 12.81 0.61 1.24
C LYS A 43 11.78 1.27 2.15
N LEU A 44 10.56 1.46 1.66
CA LEU A 44 9.48 2.10 2.41
C LEU A 44 9.05 1.27 3.63
N ASN A 45 8.99 -0.05 3.52
CA ASN A 45 8.72 -0.91 4.68
C ASN A 45 9.85 -0.84 5.72
N LYS A 46 11.11 -0.62 5.33
CA LYS A 46 12.19 -0.39 6.31
C LYS A 46 12.00 0.92 7.06
N GLU A 47 11.48 1.96 6.40
CA GLU A 47 11.18 3.25 7.04
C GLU A 47 9.96 3.13 7.96
N LEU A 48 8.89 2.48 7.48
CA LEU A 48 7.68 2.23 8.25
C LEU A 48 7.92 1.30 9.46
N ALA A 49 8.85 0.35 9.36
CA ALA A 49 9.25 -0.48 10.50
C ALA A 49 9.97 0.34 11.59
N LYS A 50 10.70 1.39 11.21
CA LYS A 50 11.39 2.27 12.18
C LYS A 50 10.42 3.13 12.98
N THR A 51 9.26 3.48 12.41
CA THR A 51 8.22 4.23 13.12
C THR A 51 7.42 3.34 14.09
N GLY A 52 7.77 2.05 14.22
CA GLY A 52 7.11 1.10 15.11
C GLY A 52 5.87 0.44 14.50
N CYS A 53 5.63 0.63 13.20
CA CYS A 53 4.50 0.02 12.51
C CYS A 53 4.85 -1.40 12.01
N VAL A 54 3.83 -2.27 11.96
CA VAL A 54 3.97 -3.61 11.39
C VAL A 54 4.04 -3.51 9.86
N THR A 55 5.00 -4.20 9.26
CA THR A 55 5.18 -4.20 7.80
C THR A 55 5.08 -5.61 7.24
N ILE A 56 4.61 -5.72 5.99
CA ILE A 56 4.39 -6.99 5.32
C ILE A 56 5.29 -7.05 4.08
N PRO A 57 6.17 -8.06 3.94
CA PRO A 57 7.02 -8.16 2.77
C PRO A 57 6.19 -8.28 1.49
N GLY A 58 6.55 -7.49 0.46
CA GLY A 58 5.86 -7.48 -0.83
C GLY A 58 4.53 -6.70 -0.85
N ARG A 59 4.12 -6.10 0.28
CA ARG A 59 2.97 -5.20 0.38
C ARG A 59 3.36 -3.93 1.10
N ILE A 60 2.61 -2.86 0.87
CA ILE A 60 2.79 -1.59 1.58
C ILE A 60 1.43 -1.04 1.99
N ASP A 61 1.36 -0.39 3.13
CA ASP A 61 0.15 0.31 3.54
C ASP A 61 -0.21 1.40 2.52
N ARG A 62 -1.46 1.38 2.04
CA ARG A 62 -1.91 2.26 0.97
C ARG A 62 -1.84 3.72 1.41
N LYS A 63 -2.25 4.01 2.64
CA LYS A 63 -2.25 5.36 3.20
C LYS A 63 -0.81 5.87 3.33
N PHE A 64 0.09 5.07 3.90
CA PHE A 64 1.50 5.43 4.02
C PHE A 64 2.16 5.71 2.66
N PHE A 65 1.89 4.89 1.64
CA PHE A 65 2.40 5.12 0.30
C PHE A 65 1.92 6.46 -0.26
N TYR A 66 0.61 6.73 -0.23
CA TYR A 66 0.08 7.98 -0.79
C TYR A 66 0.53 9.20 0.01
N GLU A 67 0.63 9.13 1.34
CA GLU A 67 1.18 10.21 2.15
C GLU A 67 2.65 10.47 1.85
N HIS A 68 3.46 9.43 1.63
CA HIS A 68 4.88 9.59 1.34
C HIS A 68 5.15 10.19 -0.05
N PHE A 69 4.31 9.89 -1.05
CA PHE A 69 4.48 10.39 -2.43
C PHE A 69 3.65 11.64 -2.76
N TYR A 70 2.47 11.79 -2.17
CA TYR A 70 1.50 12.85 -2.49
C TYR A 70 1.12 13.71 -1.27
N GLY A 71 1.66 13.42 -0.08
CA GLY A 71 1.39 14.16 1.17
C GLY A 71 1.86 15.62 1.19
N THR A 72 2.34 16.15 0.06
CA THR A 72 2.67 17.57 -0.13
C THR A 72 1.84 18.20 -1.26
N GLN A 73 0.52 18.01 -1.25
CA GLN A 73 -0.43 18.92 -1.93
C GLN A 73 -1.00 20.00 -0.99
N ASN A 74 -0.31 20.31 0.11
CA ASN A 74 -0.45 21.64 0.75
C ASN A 74 0.70 22.56 0.33
N CYS A 75 1.23 22.36 -0.88
CA CYS A 75 1.86 23.46 -1.59
C CYS A 75 0.71 24.42 -1.95
N GLU A 76 0.35 25.30 -1.02
CA GLU A 76 -0.40 26.51 -1.37
C GLU A 76 0.31 27.09 -2.60
N ARG A 77 -0.39 27.16 -3.74
CA ARG A 77 0.04 28.04 -4.82
C ARG A 77 0.05 29.43 -4.19
N ARG A 78 1.22 29.90 -3.76
CA ARG A 78 1.46 31.32 -3.62
C ARG A 78 1.68 31.82 -5.04
N ASP A 79 0.56 32.14 -5.68
CA ASP A 79 0.53 33.02 -6.85
C ASP A 79 0.97 34.44 -6.42
#